data_AF-A0A933VLV7-F1
#
_entry.id   AF-A0A933VLV7-F1
#
_cell.length_a   1.000
_cell.length_b   1.000
_cell.length_c   1.000
_cell.angle_alpha   90.00
_cell.angle_beta   90.00
_cell.angle_gamma   90.00
#
_symmetry.space_group_name_H-M   'P 1'
#
loop_
_entity.id
_entity.type
_entity.pdbx_description
1 polymer ?
#
loop_
_entity_poly.entity_id
_entity_poly.type
_entity_poly.pdbx_seq_one_letter_code
_entity_poly.pdbx_strand_id
1 'polypeptide(L)'
;MAQDSSQAVSFPNANTLDVGGRQIALRPDGRLCDLSDWTPAVARAMATKEGLLLMVQHWKVLQAMRDYYAAYNVSPVKKLLKRALKDAGHAALTSDAALDELFPGGVLQQGSRLAGVPQPLLDAELERPAHTPAKSVAAAPTQHFTGEFQFNGATYKVTQLGNLVDLHRWNPQVAEFMAGQEGIALSADHWEVLNFLRSFYFEFGVTPMVKILMKHMADEVGAERASREHLYKLFPKGPSRQGSRIAGLPEPQGCIDG
;
A
#
# COMPACT_ATOMS: atom_id res chain seq x y z
N MET A 1 -35.58 -20.95 8.89
CA MET A 1 -34.48 -21.33 7.98
C MET A 1 -34.58 -20.47 6.75
N ALA A 2 -33.87 -19.34 6.73
CA ALA A 2 -33.81 -18.46 5.57
C ALA A 2 -32.47 -18.75 4.88
N GLN A 3 -32.54 -19.27 3.66
CA GLN A 3 -31.38 -19.41 2.77
C GLN A 3 -31.11 -18.03 2.17
N ASP A 4 -30.07 -17.37 2.65
CA ASP A 4 -29.54 -16.16 2.02
C ASP A 4 -28.73 -16.60 0.78
N SER A 5 -29.32 -16.35 -0.38
CA SER A 5 -28.70 -16.63 -1.67
C SER A 5 -27.81 -15.45 -2.02
N SER A 6 -26.49 -15.63 -1.86
CA SER A 6 -25.49 -14.65 -2.28
C SER A 6 -25.68 -14.32 -3.76
N GLN A 7 -26.19 -13.12 -4.06
CA GLN A 7 -26.24 -12.62 -5.42
C GLN A 7 -24.81 -12.38 -5.90
N ALA A 8 -24.32 -13.26 -6.76
CA ALA A 8 -23.10 -13.05 -7.50
C ALA A 8 -23.28 -11.81 -8.40
N VAL A 9 -22.41 -10.81 -8.22
CA VAL A 9 -22.36 -9.64 -9.10
C VAL A 9 -21.98 -10.14 -10.50
N SER A 10 -22.93 -10.12 -11.42
CA SER A 10 -22.70 -10.49 -12.82
C SER A 10 -22.01 -9.31 -13.52
N PHE A 11 -20.76 -9.50 -13.92
CA PHE A 11 -20.03 -8.56 -14.77
C PHE A 11 -20.31 -8.91 -16.23
N PRO A 12 -21.01 -8.05 -17.00
CA PRO A 12 -21.56 -8.40 -18.31
C PRO A 12 -20.53 -8.56 -19.46
N ASN A 13 -19.22 -8.61 -19.18
CA ASN A 13 -18.16 -8.91 -20.14
C ASN A 13 -16.90 -9.48 -19.43
N ALA A 14 -17.06 -10.44 -18.51
CA ALA A 14 -15.90 -11.09 -17.89
C ALA A 14 -15.17 -11.97 -18.93
N ASN A 15 -13.96 -11.59 -19.31
CA ASN A 15 -13.06 -12.49 -20.03
C ASN A 15 -12.83 -13.72 -19.15
N THR A 16 -13.07 -14.93 -19.65
CA THR A 16 -12.78 -16.16 -18.88
C THR A 16 -11.45 -16.79 -19.28
N LEU A 17 -10.86 -17.54 -18.35
CA LEU A 17 -9.68 -18.36 -18.56
C LEU A 17 -10.00 -19.79 -18.14
N ASP A 18 -9.88 -20.75 -19.07
CA ASP A 18 -10.00 -22.17 -18.75
C ASP A 18 -8.71 -22.69 -18.14
N VAL A 19 -8.81 -23.28 -16.94
CA VAL A 19 -7.69 -23.92 -16.26
C VAL A 19 -8.15 -25.28 -15.77
N GLY A 20 -7.88 -26.31 -16.58
CA GLY A 20 -8.25 -27.70 -16.25
C GLY A 20 -9.76 -27.92 -16.16
N GLY A 21 -10.54 -27.24 -17.01
CA GLY A 21 -12.00 -27.32 -17.05
C GLY A 21 -12.72 -26.40 -16.05
N ARG A 22 -11.98 -25.69 -15.19
CA ARG A 22 -12.53 -24.61 -14.36
C ARG A 22 -12.44 -23.29 -15.13
N GLN A 23 -13.56 -22.59 -15.23
CA GLN A 23 -13.62 -21.24 -15.79
C GLN A 23 -13.29 -20.21 -14.71
N ILE A 24 -12.22 -19.44 -14.92
CA ILE A 24 -11.78 -18.36 -14.03
C ILE A 24 -12.20 -17.02 -14.62
N ALA A 25 -12.87 -16.20 -13.84
CA ALA A 25 -13.32 -14.87 -14.29
C ALA A 25 -12.19 -13.84 -14.19
N LEU A 26 -11.95 -13.11 -15.28
CA LEU A 26 -11.00 -12.02 -15.35
C LEU A 26 -11.71 -10.68 -15.60
N ARG A 27 -11.15 -9.64 -14.99
CA ARG A 27 -11.44 -8.24 -15.28
C ARG A 27 -10.98 -7.88 -16.71
N PRO A 28 -11.48 -6.76 -17.27
CA PRO A 28 -11.05 -6.30 -18.60
C PRO A 28 -9.54 -6.08 -18.76
N ASP A 29 -8.83 -5.76 -17.67
CA ASP A 29 -7.37 -5.57 -17.63
C ASP A 29 -6.58 -6.90 -17.47
N GLY A 30 -7.29 -8.03 -17.45
CA GLY A 30 -6.75 -9.38 -17.31
C GLY A 30 -6.49 -9.84 -15.88
N ARG A 31 -6.81 -9.04 -14.85
CA ARG A 31 -6.67 -9.46 -13.44
C ARG A 31 -7.79 -10.40 -13.03
N LEU A 32 -7.55 -11.18 -11.98
CA LEU A 32 -8.59 -12.01 -11.38
C LEU A 32 -9.73 -11.14 -10.83
N CYS A 33 -10.98 -11.58 -11.04
CA CYS A 33 -12.11 -10.99 -10.34
C CYS A 33 -12.08 -11.35 -8.85
N ASP A 34 -11.76 -12.61 -8.53
CA ASP A 34 -11.57 -13.11 -7.17
C ASP A 34 -10.12 -13.58 -6.98
N LEU A 35 -9.38 -12.96 -6.04
CA LEU A 35 -7.98 -13.31 -5.78
C LEU A 35 -7.82 -14.74 -5.22
N SER A 36 -8.87 -15.32 -4.64
CA SER A 36 -8.90 -16.70 -4.13
C SER A 36 -8.91 -17.75 -5.25
N ASP A 37 -9.24 -17.35 -6.49
CA ASP A 37 -9.12 -18.21 -7.67
C ASP A 37 -7.66 -18.53 -8.03
N TRP A 38 -6.70 -17.77 -7.48
CA TRP A 38 -5.30 -17.93 -7.84
C TRP A 38 -4.74 -19.30 -7.48
N THR A 39 -4.10 -19.94 -8.45
CA THR A 39 -3.25 -21.12 -8.26
C THR A 39 -2.03 -21.02 -9.17
N PRO A 40 -0.97 -21.81 -8.95
CA PRO A 40 0.15 -21.88 -9.89
C PRO A 40 -0.28 -22.27 -11.32
N ALA A 41 -1.35 -23.06 -11.48
CA ALA A 41 -1.88 -23.40 -12.80
C ALA A 41 -2.52 -22.18 -13.48
N VAL A 42 -3.29 -21.39 -12.71
CA VAL A 42 -3.92 -20.14 -13.19
C VAL A 42 -2.88 -19.12 -13.60
N ALA A 43 -1.83 -18.91 -12.79
CA ALA A 43 -0.73 -18.01 -13.14
C ALA A 43 -0.03 -18.43 -14.46
N ARG A 44 0.22 -19.73 -14.66
CA ARG A 44 0.79 -20.24 -15.93
C ARG A 44 -0.13 -20.00 -17.11
N ALA A 45 -1.43 -20.25 -16.96
CA ALA A 45 -2.40 -20.05 -18.03
C ALA A 45 -2.51 -18.57 -18.41
N MET A 46 -2.54 -17.66 -17.43
CA MET A 46 -2.47 -16.21 -17.69
C MET A 46 -1.18 -15.82 -18.42
N ALA A 47 -0.01 -16.30 -17.96
CA ALA A 47 1.27 -15.99 -18.59
C ALA A 47 1.36 -16.53 -20.03
N THR A 48 0.86 -17.75 -20.27
CA THR A 48 0.85 -18.38 -21.60
C THR A 48 0.00 -17.60 -22.59
N LYS A 49 -1.15 -17.07 -22.16
CA LYS A 49 -2.00 -16.19 -22.97
C LYS A 49 -1.28 -14.91 -23.41
N GLU A 50 -0.30 -14.46 -22.63
CA GLU A 50 0.54 -13.29 -22.91
C GLU A 50 1.88 -13.67 -23.57
N GLY A 51 2.09 -14.93 -23.97
CA GLY A 51 3.33 -15.39 -24.60
C GLY A 51 4.52 -15.53 -23.64
N LEU A 52 4.29 -15.56 -22.32
CA LEU A 52 5.33 -15.66 -21.30
C LEU A 52 5.39 -17.07 -20.67
N LEU A 53 6.59 -17.66 -20.63
CA LEU A 53 6.85 -18.93 -19.96
C LEU A 53 7.43 -18.70 -18.55
N LEU A 54 6.71 -19.13 -17.52
CA LEU A 54 7.12 -18.94 -16.12
C LEU A 54 8.24 -19.90 -15.67
N MET A 55 9.49 -19.46 -15.87
CA MET A 55 10.71 -20.04 -15.28
C MET A 55 10.79 -19.87 -13.74
N VAL A 56 11.75 -20.56 -13.11
CA VAL A 56 11.99 -20.53 -11.65
C VAL A 56 12.14 -19.12 -11.10
N GLN A 57 12.80 -18.22 -11.83
CA GLN A 57 13.01 -16.84 -11.41
C GLN A 57 11.71 -16.05 -11.35
N HIS A 58 10.77 -16.27 -12.27
CA HIS A 58 9.44 -15.64 -12.21
C HIS A 58 8.72 -16.06 -10.93
N TRP A 59 8.72 -17.36 -10.61
CA TRP A 59 8.06 -17.87 -9.40
C TRP A 59 8.59 -17.24 -8.12
N LYS A 60 9.90 -16.96 -8.03
CA LYS A 60 10.49 -16.24 -6.90
C LYS A 60 9.89 -14.84 -6.74
N VAL A 61 9.71 -14.11 -7.84
CA VAL A 61 9.09 -12.77 -7.82
C VAL A 61 7.60 -12.84 -7.50
N LEU A 62 6.85 -13.75 -8.12
CA LEU A 62 5.42 -13.93 -7.85
C LEU A 62 5.19 -14.33 -6.39
N GLN A 63 6.00 -15.25 -5.85
CA GLN A 63 5.91 -15.67 -4.46
C GLN A 63 6.25 -14.52 -3.52
N ALA A 64 7.30 -13.74 -3.78
CA ALA A 64 7.63 -12.56 -2.97
C ALA A 64 6.48 -11.53 -2.95
N MET A 65 5.80 -11.30 -4.08
CA MET A 65 4.61 -10.43 -4.12
C MET A 65 3.46 -10.99 -3.28
N ARG A 66 3.21 -12.29 -3.37
CA ARG A 66 2.13 -12.96 -2.63
C ARG A 66 2.40 -12.99 -1.14
N ASP A 67 3.62 -13.30 -0.73
CA ASP A 67 4.04 -13.32 0.68
C ASP A 67 3.94 -11.91 1.27
N TYR A 68 4.39 -10.90 0.53
CA TYR A 68 4.25 -9.50 0.93
C TYR A 68 2.78 -9.11 1.09
N TYR A 69 1.94 -9.44 0.10
CA TYR A 69 0.50 -9.16 0.16
C TYR A 69 -0.17 -9.87 1.33
N ALA A 70 0.13 -11.15 1.57
CA ALA A 70 -0.41 -11.92 2.69
C ALA A 70 0.00 -11.34 4.06
N ALA A 71 1.23 -10.84 4.17
CA ALA A 71 1.74 -10.26 5.41
C ALA A 71 1.12 -8.88 5.72
N TYR A 72 0.99 -8.04 4.70
CA TYR A 72 0.71 -6.60 4.86
C TYR A 72 -0.64 -6.14 4.32
N ASN A 73 -1.37 -6.99 3.58
CA ASN A 73 -2.61 -6.65 2.87
C ASN A 73 -2.45 -5.46 1.90
N VAL A 74 -1.25 -5.32 1.34
CA VAL A 74 -0.86 -4.29 0.37
C VAL A 74 0.14 -4.90 -0.60
N SER A 75 -0.03 -4.64 -1.90
CA SER A 75 0.91 -5.11 -2.92
C SER A 75 2.19 -4.26 -2.90
N PRO A 76 3.39 -4.86 -3.02
CA PRO A 76 4.63 -4.10 -2.91
C PRO A 76 4.88 -3.21 -4.13
N VAL A 77 5.18 -1.93 -3.90
CA VAL A 77 5.77 -1.06 -4.93
C VAL A 77 7.19 -1.52 -5.28
N LYS A 78 7.76 -1.07 -6.41
CA LYS A 78 9.01 -1.63 -6.97
C LYS A 78 10.16 -1.69 -5.96
N LYS A 79 10.35 -0.63 -5.16
CA LYS A 79 11.40 -0.57 -4.13
C LYS A 79 11.15 -1.56 -2.98
N LEU A 80 9.90 -1.68 -2.51
CA LEU A 80 9.53 -2.65 -1.47
C LEU A 80 9.60 -4.09 -1.98
N LEU A 81 9.27 -4.33 -3.26
CA LEU A 81 9.45 -5.63 -3.90
C LEU A 81 10.93 -6.02 -3.95
N LYS A 82 11.81 -5.09 -4.38
CA LYS A 82 13.26 -5.32 -4.39
C LYS A 82 13.78 -5.63 -2.98
N ARG A 83 13.28 -4.95 -1.95
CA ARG A 83 13.62 -5.23 -0.56
C ARG A 83 13.15 -6.62 -0.13
N ALA A 84 11.88 -6.96 -0.39
CA ALA A 84 11.32 -8.29 -0.09
C ALA A 84 12.09 -9.41 -0.79
N LEU A 85 12.49 -9.22 -2.05
CA LEU A 85 13.34 -10.15 -2.79
C LEU A 85 14.72 -10.30 -2.17
N LYS A 86 15.33 -9.20 -1.73
CA LYS A 86 16.62 -9.24 -1.02
C LYS A 86 16.51 -10.02 0.28
N ASP A 87 15.48 -9.73 1.08
CA ASP A 87 15.24 -10.36 2.37
C ASP A 87 14.91 -11.87 2.23
N ALA A 88 14.28 -12.26 1.12
CA ALA A 88 14.05 -13.65 0.72
C ALA A 88 15.29 -14.36 0.12
N GLY A 89 16.46 -13.72 0.09
CA GLY A 89 17.69 -14.30 -0.45
C GLY A 89 17.75 -14.33 -1.98
N HIS A 90 17.04 -13.44 -2.66
CA HIS A 90 16.97 -13.34 -4.12
C HIS A 90 17.59 -12.03 -4.63
N ALA A 91 18.75 -11.65 -4.10
CA ALA A 91 19.44 -10.41 -4.45
C ALA A 91 19.70 -10.22 -5.96
N ALA A 92 19.91 -11.32 -6.70
CA ALA A 92 20.07 -11.29 -8.16
C ALA A 92 18.83 -10.77 -8.92
N LEU A 93 17.65 -10.80 -8.29
CA LEU A 93 16.38 -10.36 -8.88
C LEU A 93 16.00 -8.92 -8.47
N THR A 94 16.95 -8.13 -7.94
CA THR A 94 16.66 -6.79 -7.41
C THR A 94 17.03 -5.65 -8.36
N SER A 95 17.70 -5.94 -9.49
CA SER A 95 18.01 -4.94 -10.51
C SER A 95 16.79 -4.67 -11.40
N ASP A 96 16.69 -3.45 -11.95
CA ASP A 96 15.61 -3.13 -12.89
C ASP A 96 15.71 -3.99 -14.14
N ALA A 97 16.92 -4.14 -14.71
CA ALA A 97 17.16 -5.00 -15.87
C ALA A 97 16.69 -6.44 -15.68
N ALA A 98 16.99 -7.07 -14.53
CA ALA A 98 16.56 -8.45 -14.28
C ALA A 98 15.03 -8.56 -14.17
N LEU A 99 14.37 -7.57 -13.56
CA LEU A 99 12.91 -7.57 -13.43
C LEU A 99 12.22 -7.29 -14.77
N ASP A 100 12.77 -6.41 -15.59
CA ASP A 100 12.22 -6.05 -16.90
C ASP A 100 12.45 -7.19 -17.92
N GLU A 101 13.55 -7.94 -17.81
CA GLU A 101 13.80 -9.16 -18.60
C GLU A 101 12.79 -10.27 -18.27
N LEU A 102 12.50 -10.48 -16.98
CA LEU A 102 11.52 -11.49 -16.55
C LEU A 102 10.07 -11.07 -16.86
N PHE A 103 9.77 -9.77 -16.80
CA PHE A 103 8.42 -9.25 -16.98
C PHE A 103 8.44 -8.13 -18.02
N PRO A 104 8.41 -8.46 -19.33
CA PRO A 104 8.44 -7.45 -20.39
C PRO A 104 7.22 -6.51 -20.37
N GLY A 105 6.10 -6.95 -19.78
CA GLY A 105 4.94 -6.10 -19.49
C GLY A 105 5.08 -5.29 -18.19
N GLY A 106 6.28 -5.21 -17.61
CA GLY A 106 6.60 -4.54 -16.36
C GLY A 106 6.24 -5.37 -15.12
N VAL A 107 7.20 -5.51 -14.20
CA VAL A 107 7.01 -6.31 -12.98
C VAL A 107 5.80 -5.88 -12.14
N LEU A 108 5.55 -4.58 -11.97
CA LEU A 108 4.43 -4.11 -11.15
C LEU A 108 3.07 -4.33 -11.81
N GLN A 109 2.99 -4.34 -13.13
CA GLN A 109 1.73 -4.52 -13.86
C GLN A 109 1.50 -6.00 -14.20
N GLN A 110 2.39 -6.56 -15.02
CA GLN A 110 2.33 -7.97 -15.43
C GLN A 110 2.61 -8.89 -14.24
N GLY A 111 3.66 -8.64 -13.47
CA GLY A 111 4.02 -9.50 -12.32
C GLY A 111 2.93 -9.54 -11.24
N SER A 112 2.36 -8.40 -10.85
CA SER A 112 1.26 -8.39 -9.85
C SER A 112 0.00 -9.10 -10.35
N ARG A 113 -0.35 -8.91 -11.63
CA ARG A 113 -1.47 -9.61 -12.28
C ARG A 113 -1.26 -11.13 -12.23
N LEU A 114 -0.07 -11.60 -12.62
CA LEU A 114 0.29 -13.02 -12.60
C LEU A 114 0.41 -13.59 -11.18
N ALA A 115 0.82 -12.78 -10.21
CA ALA A 115 0.88 -13.14 -8.80
C ALA A 115 -0.52 -13.22 -8.16
N GLY A 116 -1.57 -12.74 -8.84
CA GLY A 116 -2.91 -12.67 -8.28
C GLY A 116 -2.98 -11.75 -7.07
N VAL A 117 -2.30 -10.61 -7.13
CA VAL A 117 -2.37 -9.56 -6.11
C VAL A 117 -2.85 -8.24 -6.75
N PRO A 118 -3.46 -7.32 -5.98
CA PRO A 118 -3.88 -6.01 -6.49
C PRO A 118 -2.74 -5.22 -7.12
N GLN A 119 -3.06 -4.26 -7.99
CA GLN A 119 -2.05 -3.37 -8.55
C GLN A 119 -1.45 -2.51 -7.44
N PRO A 120 -0.12 -2.47 -7.28
CA PRO A 120 0.52 -1.50 -6.40
C PRO A 120 0.37 -0.10 -7.00
N LEU A 121 0.00 0.88 -6.18
CA LEU A 121 -0.16 2.29 -6.55
C LEU A 121 0.63 3.16 -5.58
N LEU A 122 1.20 4.26 -6.07
CA LEU A 122 1.82 5.28 -5.22
C LEU A 122 0.74 6.25 -4.72
N ASP A 123 0.95 6.85 -3.55
CA ASP A 123 -0.04 7.77 -2.96
C ASP A 123 -0.27 9.00 -3.87
N ALA A 124 0.80 9.51 -4.48
CA ALA A 124 0.70 10.62 -5.43
C ALA A 124 -0.11 10.27 -6.69
N GLU A 125 -0.22 9.00 -7.05
CA GLU A 125 -1.01 8.57 -8.21
C GLU A 125 -2.50 8.53 -7.89
N LEU A 126 -2.86 8.21 -6.65
CA LEU A 126 -4.23 8.13 -6.13
C LEU A 126 -4.86 9.50 -5.93
N GLU A 127 -4.05 10.51 -5.59
CA GLU A 127 -4.52 11.88 -5.39
C GLU A 127 -4.83 12.61 -6.71
N ARG A 128 -4.55 12.01 -7.88
CA ARG A 128 -4.92 12.59 -9.17
C ARG A 128 -6.44 12.52 -9.39
N PRO A 129 -7.09 13.59 -9.88
CA PRO A 129 -8.55 13.65 -10.06
C PRO A 129 -9.15 12.55 -10.95
N ALA A 130 -8.33 11.90 -11.78
CA ALA A 130 -8.74 10.81 -12.65
C ALA A 130 -8.97 9.47 -11.92
N HIS A 131 -8.57 9.35 -10.66
CA HIS A 131 -8.82 8.17 -9.85
C HIS A 131 -10.08 8.39 -9.01
N THR A 132 -11.15 7.64 -9.31
CA THR A 132 -12.31 7.59 -8.42
C THR A 132 -11.96 6.64 -7.27
N PRO A 133 -11.79 7.11 -6.02
CA PRO A 133 -11.54 6.20 -4.92
C PRO A 133 -12.75 5.26 -4.77
N ALA A 134 -12.53 3.95 -4.83
CA ALA A 134 -13.53 3.02 -4.31
C ALA A 134 -13.56 3.25 -2.79
N LYS A 135 -14.78 3.47 -2.26
CA LYS A 135 -15.13 3.76 -0.86
C LYS A 135 -13.97 3.52 0.11
N SER A 136 -13.23 4.58 0.47
CA SER A 136 -12.45 4.52 1.70
C SER A 136 -13.44 4.18 2.81
N VAL A 137 -13.10 3.21 3.65
CA VAL A 137 -13.90 2.90 4.85
C VAL A 137 -13.96 4.22 5.61
N ALA A 138 -15.14 4.84 5.64
CA ALA A 138 -15.34 6.23 6.01
C ALA A 138 -14.68 6.52 7.36
N ALA A 139 -13.46 7.02 7.28
CA ALA A 139 -12.69 7.32 8.45
C ALA A 139 -13.25 8.65 8.97
N ALA A 140 -13.71 8.67 10.22
CA ALA A 140 -14.39 9.86 10.76
C ALA A 140 -13.53 11.12 10.53
N PRO A 141 -14.12 12.22 10.01
CA PRO A 141 -13.40 13.44 9.72
C PRO A 141 -12.74 13.98 10.99
N THR A 142 -11.56 14.57 10.84
CA THR A 142 -10.91 15.26 11.95
C THR A 142 -11.71 16.47 12.36
N GLN A 143 -11.98 16.61 13.66
CA GLN A 143 -12.71 17.77 14.19
C GLN A 143 -11.93 19.09 13.99
N HIS A 144 -10.59 19.03 13.89
CA HIS A 144 -9.72 20.21 13.92
C HIS A 144 -9.16 20.64 12.55
N PHE A 145 -9.19 19.77 11.55
CA PHE A 145 -8.57 20.02 10.24
C PHE A 145 -9.54 19.65 9.12
N THR A 146 -10.28 20.65 8.62
CA THR A 146 -11.24 20.48 7.53
C THR A 146 -11.00 21.55 6.46
N GLY A 147 -10.53 21.14 5.28
CA GLY A 147 -10.24 22.02 4.15
C GLY A 147 -8.93 22.80 4.29
N GLU A 148 -8.80 23.67 5.29
CA GLU A 148 -7.57 24.42 5.56
C GLU A 148 -7.45 24.88 7.02
N PHE A 149 -6.24 25.27 7.44
CA PHE A 149 -5.99 25.92 8.73
C PHE A 149 -4.99 27.07 8.61
N GLN A 150 -5.05 28.04 9.53
CA GLN A 150 -4.09 29.14 9.62
C GLN A 150 -3.06 28.88 10.71
N PHE A 151 -1.78 29.09 10.39
CA PHE A 151 -0.68 28.99 11.34
C PHE A 151 0.47 29.91 10.92
N ASN A 152 1.01 30.70 11.86
CA ASN A 152 2.10 31.66 11.62
C ASN A 152 1.89 32.57 10.39
N GLY A 153 0.68 33.10 10.23
CA GLY A 153 0.34 34.00 9.12
C GLY A 153 0.22 33.34 7.74
N ALA A 154 0.25 32.00 7.69
CA ALA A 154 0.13 31.22 6.47
C ALA A 154 -1.10 30.28 6.52
N THR A 155 -1.75 30.09 5.38
CA THR A 155 -2.85 29.14 5.20
C THR A 155 -2.32 27.81 4.69
N TYR A 156 -2.69 26.70 5.32
CA TYR A 156 -2.31 25.33 4.96
C TYR A 156 -3.55 24.57 4.52
N LYS A 157 -3.53 24.02 3.29
CA LYS A 157 -4.61 23.18 2.79
C LYS A 157 -4.46 21.76 3.30
N VAL A 158 -5.57 21.15 3.69
CA VAL A 158 -5.66 19.79 4.18
C VAL A 158 -6.76 19.00 3.48
N THR A 159 -6.59 17.69 3.41
CA THR A 159 -7.64 16.78 2.97
C THR A 159 -8.77 16.72 4.00
N GLN A 160 -9.89 16.05 3.68
CA GLN A 160 -11.01 15.86 4.61
C GLN A 160 -10.62 15.12 5.90
N LEU A 161 -9.48 14.42 5.89
CA LEU A 161 -8.96 13.65 7.01
C LEU A 161 -7.85 14.39 7.78
N GLY A 162 -7.57 15.63 7.38
CA GLY A 162 -6.64 16.54 8.04
C GLY A 162 -5.18 16.40 7.62
N ASN A 163 -4.88 15.64 6.55
CA ASN A 163 -3.52 15.49 6.02
C ASN A 163 -3.15 16.69 5.13
N LEU A 164 -1.89 17.13 5.14
CA LEU A 164 -1.44 18.24 4.30
C LEU A 164 -1.56 17.89 2.81
N VAL A 165 -2.08 18.83 2.02
CA VAL A 165 -2.11 18.72 0.54
C VAL A 165 -0.73 19.02 -0.05
N ASP A 166 0.00 19.95 0.56
CA ASP A 166 1.37 20.29 0.14
C ASP A 166 2.37 19.79 1.19
N LEU A 167 2.96 18.63 0.91
CA LEU A 167 3.87 17.91 1.82
C LEU A 167 5.18 18.67 2.09
N HIS A 168 5.56 19.60 1.20
CA HIS A 168 6.77 20.41 1.32
C HIS A 168 6.60 21.60 2.28
N ARG A 169 5.37 21.93 2.66
CA ARG A 169 5.08 22.97 3.65
C ARG A 169 5.19 22.47 5.08
N TRP A 170 5.33 21.17 5.28
CA TRP A 170 5.61 20.59 6.58
C TRP A 170 6.96 21.05 7.12
N ASN A 171 6.98 21.42 8.40
CA ASN A 171 8.17 21.74 9.17
C ASN A 171 7.89 21.42 10.65
N PRO A 172 8.91 21.44 11.53
CA PRO A 172 8.71 21.07 12.93
C PRO A 172 7.61 21.86 13.64
N GLN A 173 7.50 23.16 13.40
CA GLN A 173 6.49 24.00 14.02
C GLN A 173 5.07 23.64 13.57
N VAL A 174 4.89 23.26 12.30
CA VAL A 174 3.60 22.76 11.79
C VAL A 174 3.26 21.41 12.44
N ALA A 175 4.23 20.52 12.60
CA ALA A 175 4.01 19.23 13.26
C ALA A 175 3.58 19.41 14.72
N GLU A 176 4.26 20.29 15.47
CA GLU A 176 3.90 20.63 16.85
C GLU A 176 2.50 21.24 16.95
N PHE A 177 2.17 22.16 16.04
CA PHE A 177 0.83 22.73 15.98
C PHE A 177 -0.23 21.65 15.72
N MET A 178 0.00 20.79 14.72
CA MET A 178 -0.93 19.70 14.38
C MET A 178 -1.08 18.70 15.52
N ALA A 179 0.02 18.32 16.17
CA ALA A 179 0.02 17.44 17.34
C ALA A 179 -0.74 18.06 18.52
N GLY A 180 -0.52 19.35 18.79
CA GLY A 180 -1.18 20.10 19.87
C GLY A 180 -2.70 20.14 19.70
N GLN A 181 -3.20 20.33 18.46
CA GLN A 181 -4.64 20.23 18.17
C GLN A 181 -5.21 18.83 18.41
N GLU A 182 -4.37 17.80 18.41
CA GLU A 182 -4.76 16.43 18.71
C GLU A 182 -4.51 16.02 20.16
N GLY A 183 -4.09 16.95 21.02
CA GLY A 183 -3.77 16.69 22.43
C GLY A 183 -2.47 15.93 22.63
N ILE A 184 -1.54 16.00 21.67
CA ILE A 184 -0.23 15.35 21.73
C ILE A 184 0.86 16.40 21.91
N ALA A 185 1.68 16.24 22.95
CA ALA A 185 2.95 16.94 23.08
C ALA A 185 4.07 16.06 22.51
N LEU A 186 4.77 16.56 21.48
CA LEU A 186 5.79 15.78 20.77
C LEU A 186 7.07 15.62 21.62
N SER A 187 7.30 14.41 22.12
CA SER A 187 8.57 13.99 22.72
C SER A 187 9.59 13.56 21.64
N ALA A 188 10.83 13.28 22.05
CA ALA A 188 11.88 12.75 21.16
C ALA A 188 11.45 11.46 20.43
N ASP A 189 10.72 10.57 21.11
CA ASP A 189 10.22 9.33 20.50
C ASP A 189 9.16 9.61 19.42
N HIS A 190 8.31 10.63 19.62
CA HIS A 190 7.37 11.03 18.56
C HIS A 190 8.14 11.53 17.34
N TRP A 191 9.15 12.37 17.53
CA TRP A 191 9.97 12.89 16.44
C TRP A 191 10.67 11.79 15.66
N GLU A 192 11.15 10.73 16.31
CA GLU A 192 11.72 9.59 15.60
C GLU A 192 10.71 8.93 14.67
N VAL A 193 9.49 8.68 15.16
CA VAL A 193 8.42 8.09 14.34
C VAL A 193 8.02 9.03 13.19
N LEU A 194 7.85 10.34 13.45
CA LEU A 194 7.49 11.31 12.42
C LEU A 194 8.56 11.42 11.33
N ASN A 195 9.84 11.47 11.73
CA ASN A 195 10.95 11.53 10.79
C ASN A 195 11.09 10.21 10.01
N PHE A 196 10.91 9.07 10.66
CA PHE A 196 10.89 7.77 10.00
C PHE A 196 9.77 7.72 8.95
N LEU A 197 8.54 8.11 9.30
CA LEU A 197 7.41 8.13 8.38
C LEU A 197 7.70 9.00 7.15
N ARG A 198 8.28 10.19 7.35
CA ARG A 198 8.65 11.08 6.23
C ARG A 198 9.74 10.46 5.36
N SER A 199 10.80 9.95 5.96
CA SER A 199 11.89 9.28 5.24
C SER A 199 11.36 8.10 4.42
N PHE A 200 10.52 7.26 5.04
CA PHE A 200 9.87 6.14 4.37
C PHE A 200 9.01 6.59 3.19
N TYR A 201 8.17 7.61 3.36
CA TYR A 201 7.33 8.13 2.28
C TYR A 201 8.17 8.67 1.12
N PHE A 202 9.18 9.50 1.38
CA PHE A 202 10.02 10.06 0.31
C PHE A 202 10.92 9.00 -0.34
N GLU A 203 11.24 7.92 0.36
CA GLU A 203 11.94 6.78 -0.21
C GLU A 203 11.03 5.91 -1.08
N PHE A 204 9.89 5.47 -0.56
CA PHE A 204 9.05 4.43 -1.18
C PHE A 204 7.84 4.97 -1.96
N GLY A 205 7.45 6.22 -1.75
CA GLY A 205 6.30 6.87 -2.39
C GLY A 205 4.94 6.43 -1.85
N VAL A 206 4.93 5.73 -0.70
CA VAL A 206 3.71 5.24 -0.03
C VAL A 206 3.82 5.43 1.47
N THR A 207 2.72 5.81 2.11
CA THR A 207 2.61 5.92 3.56
C THR A 207 2.44 4.52 4.17
N PRO A 208 3.30 4.10 5.12
CA PRO A 208 3.32 2.72 5.58
C PRO A 208 2.13 2.39 6.48
N MET A 209 1.51 1.23 6.25
CA MET A 209 0.60 0.60 7.20
C MET A 209 1.31 0.28 8.51
N VAL A 210 0.55 0.16 9.62
CA VAL A 210 1.11 -0.15 10.95
C VAL A 210 2.08 -1.34 10.94
N LYS A 211 1.75 -2.44 10.25
CA LYS A 211 2.64 -3.61 10.17
C LYS A 211 3.93 -3.33 9.39
N ILE A 212 3.86 -2.54 8.32
CA ILE A 212 5.03 -2.14 7.51
C ILE A 212 5.90 -1.18 8.33
N LEU A 213 5.28 -0.18 8.95
CA LEU A 213 5.92 0.78 9.86
C LEU A 213 6.70 0.02 10.95
N MET A 214 6.05 -0.88 11.67
CA MET A 214 6.68 -1.68 12.72
C MET A 214 7.84 -2.52 12.17
N LYS A 215 7.67 -3.20 11.03
CA LYS A 215 8.72 -4.04 10.45
C LYS A 215 9.97 -3.23 10.11
N HIS A 216 9.80 -2.12 9.39
CA HIS A 216 10.93 -1.33 8.92
C HIS A 216 11.57 -0.50 10.05
N MET A 217 10.78 0.04 10.97
CA MET A 217 11.33 0.67 12.18
C MET A 217 12.11 -0.32 13.02
N ALA A 218 11.63 -1.57 13.18
CA ALA A 218 12.35 -2.57 13.95
C ALA A 218 13.74 -2.87 13.35
N ASP A 219 13.85 -2.83 12.01
CA ASP A 219 15.11 -3.04 11.30
C ASP A 219 16.08 -1.85 11.44
N GLU A 220 15.59 -0.62 11.63
CA GLU A 220 16.40 0.61 11.68
C GLU A 220 16.71 1.10 13.11
N VAL A 221 15.71 1.11 13.99
CA VAL A 221 15.78 1.71 15.34
C VAL A 221 15.56 0.69 16.47
N GLY A 222 15.28 -0.57 16.13
CA GLY A 222 15.16 -1.69 17.06
C GLY A 222 13.71 -2.06 17.42
N ALA A 223 13.50 -3.34 17.74
CA ALA A 223 12.18 -3.93 17.93
C ALA A 223 11.36 -3.36 19.11
N GLU A 224 12.02 -2.91 20.18
CA GLU A 224 11.35 -2.36 21.37
C GLU A 224 10.64 -1.03 21.04
N ARG A 225 11.35 -0.13 20.35
CA ARG A 225 10.86 1.18 19.91
C ARG A 225 9.85 1.09 18.76
N ALA A 226 9.90 0.00 18.00
CA ALA A 226 8.95 -0.32 16.96
C ALA A 226 7.77 -1.20 17.44
N SER A 227 7.66 -1.48 18.75
CA SER A 227 6.59 -2.31 19.28
C SER A 227 5.22 -1.65 19.12
N ARG A 228 4.17 -2.47 19.00
CA ARG A 228 2.80 -1.97 18.85
C ARG A 228 2.41 -1.12 20.05
N GLU A 229 2.74 -1.60 21.25
CA GLU A 229 2.42 -0.97 22.52
C GLU A 229 3.09 0.41 22.62
N HIS A 230 4.38 0.51 22.28
CA HIS A 230 5.09 1.78 22.26
C HIS A 230 4.48 2.76 21.26
N LEU A 231 4.25 2.33 20.02
CA LEU A 231 3.74 3.21 18.97
C LEU A 231 2.30 3.71 19.23
N TYR A 232 1.43 2.87 19.81
CA TYR A 232 0.08 3.29 20.18
C TYR A 232 0.04 4.14 21.45
N LYS A 233 1.06 4.05 22.32
CA LYS A 233 1.23 4.98 23.44
C LYS A 233 1.57 6.39 22.94
N LEU A 234 2.42 6.50 21.90
CA LEU A 234 2.76 7.78 21.27
C LEU A 234 1.61 8.34 20.42
N PHE A 235 0.93 7.49 19.66
CA PHE A 235 -0.15 7.89 18.76
C PHE A 235 -1.42 7.08 19.06
N PRO A 236 -2.24 7.49 20.06
CA PRO A 236 -3.40 6.73 20.50
C PRO A 236 -4.47 6.49 19.43
N LYS A 237 -4.56 7.36 18.41
CA LYS A 237 -5.46 7.19 17.26
C LYS A 237 -4.85 6.37 16.12
N GLY A 238 -3.69 5.75 16.37
CA GLY A 238 -3.00 4.85 15.47
C GLY A 238 -1.72 5.47 14.89
N PRO A 239 -0.55 4.81 14.99
CA PRO A 239 0.73 5.39 14.60
C PRO A 239 0.86 5.63 13.09
N SER A 240 0.25 4.79 12.27
CA SER A 240 0.23 5.00 10.82
C SER A 240 -0.72 6.15 10.45
N ARG A 241 -1.98 6.16 10.91
CA ARG A 241 -2.96 7.18 10.53
C ARG A 241 -2.72 8.55 11.19
N GLN A 242 -2.56 8.58 12.50
CA GLN A 242 -2.34 9.81 13.26
C GLN A 242 -0.90 10.32 13.09
N GLY A 243 0.09 9.42 13.14
CA GLY A 243 1.48 9.78 12.92
C GLY A 243 1.71 10.37 11.53
N SER A 244 1.16 9.76 10.47
CA SER A 244 1.33 10.29 9.09
C SER A 244 0.67 11.65 8.90
N ARG A 245 -0.50 11.88 9.54
CA ARG A 245 -1.14 13.20 9.52
C ARG A 245 -0.28 14.27 10.15
N ILE A 246 0.24 14.02 11.36
CA ILE A 246 1.14 14.95 12.07
C ILE A 246 2.47 15.11 11.31
N ALA A 247 2.93 14.05 10.64
CA ALA A 247 4.10 14.06 9.75
C ALA A 247 3.84 14.80 8.43
N GLY A 248 2.61 15.29 8.19
CA GLY A 248 2.25 16.02 6.98
C GLY A 248 2.30 15.15 5.73
N LEU A 249 1.91 13.89 5.84
CA LEU A 249 1.92 12.88 4.77
C LEU A 249 0.49 12.50 4.35
N PRO A 250 0.30 11.94 3.14
CA PRO A 250 -0.97 11.37 2.72
C PRO A 250 -1.46 10.28 3.68
N GLU A 251 -2.76 9.99 3.65
CA GLU A 251 -3.30 8.89 4.45
C GLU A 251 -2.73 7.55 3.96
N PRO A 252 -2.35 6.63 4.87
CA PRO A 252 -2.03 5.25 4.51
C PRO A 252 -3.20 4.60 3.75
N GLN A 253 -2.96 4.20 2.49
CA GLN A 253 -3.95 3.56 1.63
C GLN A 253 -3.92 2.04 1.83
N GLY A 254 -4.98 1.47 2.42
CA GLY A 254 -5.20 0.02 2.39
C GLY A 254 -5.54 -0.43 0.97
N CYS A 255 -5.31 -1.71 0.63
CA CYS A 255 -5.72 -2.20 -0.69
C CYS A 255 -7.20 -1.89 -0.95
N ILE A 256 -7.41 -1.17 -2.06
CA ILE A 256 -8.70 -0.79 -2.60
C ILE A 256 -9.24 -2.01 -3.34
N ASP A 257 -9.72 -3.01 -2.61
CA ASP A 257 -10.39 -4.14 -3.22
C ASP A 257 -11.81 -3.69 -3.61
N GLY A 258 -11.95 -3.30 -4.89
CA GLY A 258 -13.23 -3.08 -5.57
C GLY A 258 -13.65 -4.29 -6.38
#